data_AF-A0A8I0E5K4-F1
#
_entry.id   AF-A0A8I0E5K4-F1
#
_cell.length_a   1.000
_cell.length_b   1.000
_cell.length_c   1.000
_cell.angle_alpha   90.00
_cell.angle_beta   90.00
_cell.angle_gamma   90.00
#
_symmetry.space_group_name_H-M   'P 1'
#
loop_
_entity.id
_entity.type
_entity.pdbx_description
1 polymer ?
#
loop_
_entity_poly.entity_id
_entity_poly.type
_entity_poly.pdbx_seq_one_letter_code
_entity_poly.pdbx_strand_id
1 'polypeptide(L)'
;MKQNTFFLLLAFLLAAAWNLHASAQEVDIAGKTYDVSGQLEGPGITGSIVYDAENKILTLDNAHITHHETALFNKVEDLRLVVKGDCSIRVYNTATSAGICTNFPMLITGGGRLTIDAPGVGLLLNTCATFTVSIEDCTLDVRGGTYGIKGCYTSTFSIRNATVHAVGNTYDYSFALGHWGQILLADCAFAEPSGAHIGLYKHENVVLDAAGRAAREILVRPTLSAIAPIGDSPTPPTVLAVYSPDGRRLSAPRPGLNLLRMSDGTTRKVMWPTQQ
;
A
#
# COMPACT_ATOMS: atom_id res chain seq x y z
N MET A 1 42.14 38.91 27.94
CA MET A 1 41.99 37.52 27.47
C MET A 1 40.66 36.95 27.95
N LYS A 2 39.53 37.22 27.27
CA LYS A 2 38.19 36.73 27.65
C LYS A 2 37.26 36.49 26.44
N GLN A 3 37.80 36.33 25.22
CA GLN A 3 37.00 36.22 23.99
C GLN A 3 37.06 34.86 23.27
N ASN A 4 37.82 33.88 23.75
CA ASN A 4 37.96 32.59 23.04
C ASN A 4 37.15 31.41 23.60
N THR A 5 36.54 31.54 24.79
CA THR A 5 35.71 30.45 25.35
C THR A 5 34.28 30.46 24.84
N PHE A 6 33.76 31.61 24.42
CA PHE A 6 32.36 31.75 23.99
C PHE A 6 32.10 31.14 22.59
N PHE A 7 33.07 31.23 21.67
CA PHE A 7 32.97 30.64 20.33
C PHE A 7 33.11 29.10 20.32
N LEU A 8 33.89 28.54 21.24
CA LEU A 8 34.03 27.07 21.37
C LEU A 8 32.76 26.41 21.93
N LEU A 9 32.07 27.08 22.86
CA LEU A 9 30.77 26.61 23.40
C LEU A 9 29.64 26.66 22.36
N LEU A 10 29.64 27.68 21.50
CA LEU A 10 28.64 27.80 20.43
C LEU A 10 28.83 26.73 19.34
N ALA A 11 30.07 26.37 19.02
CA ALA A 11 30.37 25.30 18.06
C ALA A 11 29.98 23.90 18.61
N PHE A 12 30.16 23.63 19.91
CA PHE A 12 29.70 22.39 20.54
C PHE A 12 28.18 22.29 20.62
N LEU A 13 27.48 23.41 20.87
CA LEU A 13 26.01 23.43 20.89
C LEU A 13 25.40 23.25 19.49
N LEU A 14 26.03 23.76 18.42
CA LEU A 14 25.58 23.47 17.05
C LEU A 14 25.87 22.03 16.60
N ALA A 15 26.98 21.42 17.05
CA ALA A 15 27.26 20.01 16.76
C ALA A 15 26.35 19.03 17.55
N ALA A 16 25.97 19.39 18.78
CA ALA A 16 25.03 18.60 19.59
C ALA A 16 23.57 18.71 19.12
N ALA A 17 23.20 19.79 18.43
CA ALA A 17 21.87 19.96 17.85
C ALA A 17 21.61 19.05 16.63
N TRP A 18 22.64 18.44 16.04
CA TRP A 18 22.50 17.48 14.95
C TRP A 18 22.37 16.02 15.40
N ASN A 19 22.40 15.75 16.70
CA ASN A 19 22.09 14.43 17.26
C ASN A 19 20.68 14.33 17.83
N LEU A 20 19.79 15.28 17.51
CA LEU A 20 18.41 15.27 18.00
C LEU A 20 17.47 14.66 16.96
N HIS A 21 17.01 13.44 17.25
CA HIS A 21 16.18 12.53 16.44
C HIS A 21 16.92 11.69 15.39
N ALA A 22 17.84 10.83 15.82
CA ALA A 22 17.82 9.50 15.23
C ALA A 22 16.50 8.86 15.71
N SER A 23 15.45 8.92 14.89
CA SER A 23 14.28 8.07 15.10
C SER A 23 14.78 6.63 15.23
N ALA A 24 14.33 5.90 16.24
CA ALA A 24 14.74 4.51 16.41
C ALA A 24 14.41 3.76 15.10
N GLN A 25 15.42 3.32 14.35
CA GLN A 25 15.24 2.63 13.07
C GLN A 25 14.88 1.15 13.30
N GLU A 26 13.86 0.95 14.12
CA GLU A 26 13.45 -0.35 14.61
C GLU A 26 12.16 -0.79 13.93
N VAL A 27 12.15 -2.03 13.47
CA VAL A 27 10.92 -2.75 13.15
C VAL A 27 10.81 -3.94 14.09
N ASP A 28 9.66 -4.08 14.74
CA ASP A 28 9.36 -5.31 15.49
C ASP A 28 8.59 -6.26 14.58
N ILE A 29 9.10 -7.49 14.42
CA ILE A 29 8.45 -8.57 13.67
C ILE A 29 8.33 -9.80 14.56
N ALA A 30 7.10 -10.31 14.73
CA ALA A 30 6.78 -11.49 15.52
C ALA A 30 7.41 -11.48 16.93
N GLY A 31 7.40 -10.32 17.59
CA GLY A 31 7.91 -10.13 18.95
C GLY A 31 9.42 -9.91 19.07
N LYS A 32 10.15 -9.79 17.96
CA LYS A 32 11.58 -9.46 17.95
C LYS A 32 11.84 -8.13 17.25
N THR A 33 12.71 -7.31 17.84
CA THR A 33 13.17 -6.04 17.29
C THR A 33 14.33 -6.23 16.32
N TYR A 34 14.30 -5.50 15.21
CA TYR A 34 15.33 -5.49 14.18
C TYR A 34 15.72 -4.05 13.83
N ASP A 35 17.00 -3.76 13.97
CA ASP A 35 17.64 -2.45 13.75
C ASP A 35 18.84 -2.52 12.79
N VAL A 36 19.17 -3.72 12.30
CA VAL A 36 20.26 -3.98 11.36
C VAL A 36 19.76 -4.77 10.15
N SER A 37 20.41 -4.58 9.00
CA SER A 37 20.07 -5.30 7.77
C SER A 37 20.32 -6.81 7.91
N GLY A 38 19.41 -7.62 7.35
CA GLY A 38 19.56 -9.06 7.33
C GLY A 38 18.28 -9.82 7.07
N GLN A 39 18.40 -11.14 7.00
CA GLN A 39 17.28 -12.06 6.95
C GLN A 39 16.63 -12.18 8.33
N LEU A 40 15.31 -12.09 8.39
CA LEU A 40 14.54 -12.22 9.61
C LEU A 40 13.96 -13.63 9.71
N GLU A 41 14.19 -14.28 10.84
CA GLU A 41 13.72 -15.62 11.12
C GLU A 41 13.21 -15.69 12.55
N GLY A 42 12.28 -16.60 12.80
CA GLY A 42 11.74 -16.80 14.14
C GLY A 42 10.52 -17.70 14.15
N PRO A 43 10.05 -18.08 15.35
CA PRO A 43 8.82 -18.84 15.50
C PRO A 43 7.64 -18.13 14.82
N GLY A 44 6.86 -18.88 14.05
CA GLY A 44 5.70 -18.35 13.34
C GLY A 44 6.03 -17.60 12.04
N ILE A 45 7.30 -17.54 11.63
CA ILE A 45 7.71 -16.99 10.32
C ILE A 45 8.03 -18.16 9.38
N THR A 46 7.44 -18.13 8.18
CA THR A 46 7.84 -18.95 7.03
C THR A 46 8.04 -18.08 5.80
N GLY A 47 8.72 -18.62 4.78
CA GLY A 47 9.11 -17.85 3.59
C GLY A 47 10.33 -16.96 3.84
N SER A 48 10.51 -15.92 3.03
CA SER A 48 11.67 -15.02 3.12
C SER A 48 11.26 -13.62 3.56
N ILE A 49 11.86 -13.16 4.66
CA ILE A 49 11.76 -11.78 5.13
C ILE A 49 13.15 -11.19 5.22
N VAL A 50 13.38 -10.05 4.57
CA VAL A 50 14.67 -9.35 4.59
C VAL A 50 14.44 -7.89 4.95
N TYR A 51 15.15 -7.42 5.96
CA TYR A 51 15.20 -6.00 6.30
C TYR A 51 16.49 -5.40 5.78
N ASP A 52 16.39 -4.26 5.10
CA ASP A 52 17.48 -3.37 4.73
C ASP A 52 17.31 -2.10 5.56
N ALA A 53 18.06 -1.99 6.65
CA ALA A 53 17.97 -0.89 7.60
C ALA A 53 18.44 0.44 6.98
N GLU A 54 19.48 0.39 6.13
CA GLU A 54 20.04 1.58 5.48
C GLU A 54 19.01 2.24 4.54
N ASN A 55 18.33 1.41 3.74
CA ASN A 55 17.32 1.90 2.79
C ASN A 55 15.90 1.90 3.35
N LYS A 56 15.71 1.43 4.60
CA LYS A 56 14.41 1.32 5.28
C LYS A 56 13.41 0.48 4.49
N ILE A 57 13.89 -0.64 3.93
CA ILE A 57 13.07 -1.54 3.12
C ILE A 57 12.89 -2.85 3.88
N LEU A 58 11.64 -3.21 4.15
CA LEU A 58 11.27 -4.55 4.60
C LEU A 58 10.65 -5.30 3.44
N THR A 59 11.29 -6.38 3.00
CA THR A 59 10.77 -7.22 1.90
C THR A 59 10.16 -8.50 2.45
N LEU A 60 8.90 -8.76 2.12
CA LEU A 60 8.23 -10.05 2.28
C LEU A 60 8.20 -10.74 0.91
N ASP A 61 8.74 -11.95 0.81
CA ASP A 61 8.70 -12.76 -0.40
C ASP A 61 8.17 -14.16 -0.08
N ASN A 62 6.92 -14.40 -0.50
CA ASN A 62 6.14 -15.60 -0.17
C ASN A 62 6.19 -15.92 1.34
N ALA A 63 6.07 -14.87 2.16
CA ALA A 63 6.31 -14.93 3.60
C ALA A 63 5.01 -14.92 4.40
N HIS A 64 4.96 -15.75 5.45
CA HIS A 64 3.80 -15.86 6.33
C HIS A 64 4.23 -15.68 7.78
N ILE A 65 3.57 -14.75 8.47
CA ILE A 65 3.84 -14.41 9.87
C ILE A 65 2.60 -14.75 10.69
N THR A 66 2.75 -15.63 11.67
CA THR A 66 1.72 -15.93 12.66
C THR A 66 2.25 -15.56 14.04
N HIS A 67 1.57 -14.63 14.72
CA HIS A 67 2.02 -14.15 16.01
C HIS A 67 0.86 -13.97 16.99
N HIS A 68 1.13 -14.11 18.29
CA HIS A 68 0.10 -13.94 19.31
C HIS A 68 -0.39 -12.49 19.33
N GLU A 69 0.52 -11.52 19.45
CA GLU A 69 0.21 -10.09 19.49
C GLU A 69 0.46 -9.41 18.14
N THR A 70 0.61 -8.08 18.14
CA THR A 70 0.91 -7.31 16.94
C THR A 70 2.12 -7.88 16.20
N ALA A 71 1.89 -8.33 14.96
CA ALA A 71 2.89 -9.12 14.22
C ALA A 71 3.95 -8.24 13.56
N LEU A 72 3.59 -7.03 13.12
CA LEU A 72 4.51 -6.03 12.59
C LEU A 72 4.27 -4.69 13.28
N PHE A 73 5.30 -4.14 13.91
CA PHE A 73 5.29 -2.78 14.45
C PHE A 73 6.39 -1.95 13.80
N ASN A 74 5.99 -1.01 12.93
CA ASN A 74 6.90 -0.03 12.34
C ASN A 74 7.17 1.15 13.28
N LYS A 75 8.44 1.33 13.69
CA LYS A 75 8.96 2.52 14.36
C LYS A 75 9.95 3.32 13.48
N VAL A 76 10.08 2.95 12.20
CA VAL A 76 10.95 3.59 11.22
C VAL A 76 10.17 4.63 10.42
N GLU A 77 10.75 5.82 10.30
CA GLU A 77 10.23 6.88 9.42
C GLU A 77 10.43 6.54 7.95
N ASP A 78 9.35 6.59 7.16
CA ASP A 78 9.31 6.27 5.73
C ASP A 78 9.63 4.80 5.39
N LEU A 79 9.22 3.85 6.24
CA LEU A 79 9.40 2.42 5.96
C LEU A 79 8.70 2.01 4.66
N ARG A 80 9.43 1.34 3.77
CA ARG A 80 8.88 0.70 2.58
C ARG A 80 8.73 -0.80 2.78
N LEU A 81 7.50 -1.27 2.92
CA LEU A 81 7.14 -2.69 2.92
C LEU A 81 6.91 -3.18 1.48
N VAL A 82 7.85 -3.97 0.96
CA VAL A 82 7.77 -4.56 -0.38
C VAL A 82 7.24 -6.00 -0.27
N VAL A 83 6.11 -6.27 -0.89
CA VAL A 83 5.39 -7.54 -0.88
C VAL A 83 5.55 -8.21 -2.23
N LYS A 84 6.15 -9.40 -2.25
CA LYS A 84 6.34 -10.24 -3.44
C LYS A 84 5.65 -11.58 -3.25
N GLY A 85 5.04 -12.10 -4.32
CA GLY A 85 4.28 -13.36 -4.25
C GLY A 85 3.03 -13.25 -3.37
N ASP A 86 2.68 -14.34 -2.69
CA ASP A 86 1.57 -14.37 -1.73
C ASP A 86 2.12 -14.36 -0.29
N CYS A 87 1.81 -13.31 0.45
CA CYS A 87 2.26 -13.11 1.83
C CYS A 87 1.05 -13.03 2.77
N SER A 88 1.25 -13.41 4.04
CA SER A 88 0.22 -13.26 5.05
C SER A 88 0.72 -12.89 6.43
N ILE A 89 -0.14 -12.20 7.19
CA ILE A 89 0.03 -11.87 8.61
C ILE A 89 -1.22 -12.33 9.34
N ARG A 90 -1.06 -13.18 10.35
CA ARG A 90 -2.14 -13.67 11.20
C ARG A 90 -1.83 -13.39 12.68
N VAL A 91 -2.78 -12.72 13.34
CA VAL A 91 -2.73 -12.44 14.78
C VAL A 91 -3.85 -13.19 15.50
N TYR A 92 -3.59 -13.74 16.69
CA TYR A 92 -4.57 -14.62 17.37
C TYR A 92 -4.77 -14.36 18.88
N ASN A 93 -4.37 -13.20 19.42
CA ASN A 93 -4.63 -12.79 20.81
C ASN A 93 -6.03 -12.18 21.02
N THR A 94 -6.14 -10.85 21.18
CA THR A 94 -7.38 -10.15 21.54
C THR A 94 -7.68 -8.97 20.60
N ALA A 95 -8.86 -8.37 20.76
CA ALA A 95 -9.33 -7.21 20.00
C ALA A 95 -8.44 -5.94 20.10
N THR A 96 -7.39 -5.93 20.93
CA THR A 96 -6.42 -4.82 21.04
C THR A 96 -5.21 -4.96 20.12
N SER A 97 -4.91 -6.17 19.62
CA SER A 97 -3.74 -6.41 18.78
C SER A 97 -4.02 -6.07 17.32
N ALA A 98 -3.03 -5.49 16.63
CA ALA A 98 -3.12 -5.16 15.21
C ALA A 98 -2.37 -6.17 14.34
N GLY A 99 -2.77 -6.38 13.09
CA GLY A 99 -1.92 -7.12 12.15
C GLY A 99 -0.63 -6.36 11.87
N ILE A 100 -0.80 -5.13 11.40
CA ILE A 100 0.26 -4.12 11.23
C ILE A 100 -0.08 -2.90 12.09
N CYS A 101 0.87 -2.46 12.90
CA CYS A 101 0.87 -1.17 13.57
C CYS A 101 2.01 -0.31 13.04
N THR A 102 1.75 0.96 12.78
CA THR A 102 2.80 1.92 12.46
C THR A 102 2.66 3.20 13.26
N ASN A 103 3.78 3.76 13.70
CA ASN A 103 3.85 5.07 14.36
C ASN A 103 4.33 6.18 13.41
N PHE A 104 4.66 5.86 12.15
CA PHE A 104 5.34 6.76 11.21
C PHE A 104 4.79 6.58 9.78
N PRO A 105 5.17 7.44 8.82
CA PRO A 105 4.84 7.22 7.42
C PRO A 105 5.32 5.84 6.94
N MET A 106 4.51 5.20 6.09
CA MET A 106 4.77 3.86 5.58
C MET A 106 4.20 3.70 4.18
N LEU A 107 4.93 2.98 3.32
CA LEU A 107 4.50 2.58 1.99
C LEU A 107 4.44 1.05 1.90
N ILE A 108 3.29 0.49 1.51
CA ILE A 108 3.14 -0.94 1.18
C ILE A 108 3.06 -1.06 -0.34
N THR A 109 3.93 -1.86 -0.94
CA THR A 109 4.06 -2.00 -2.41
C THR A 109 4.60 -3.37 -2.85
N GLY A 110 4.95 -3.59 -4.12
CA GLY A 110 5.77 -4.73 -4.56
C GLY A 110 5.14 -5.73 -5.54
N GLY A 111 3.93 -5.47 -6.04
CA GLY A 111 3.22 -6.31 -7.01
C GLY A 111 2.57 -7.58 -6.43
N GLY A 112 2.98 -8.00 -5.24
CA GLY A 112 2.43 -9.17 -4.55
C GLY A 112 1.09 -8.93 -3.85
N ARG A 113 0.60 -9.99 -3.21
CA ARG A 113 -0.59 -9.96 -2.34
C ARG A 113 -0.19 -10.08 -0.88
N LEU A 114 -0.68 -9.19 -0.04
CA LEU A 114 -0.57 -9.28 1.42
C LEU A 114 -1.96 -9.50 2.02
N THR A 115 -2.13 -10.61 2.74
CA THR A 115 -3.35 -10.90 3.50
C THR A 115 -3.11 -10.66 4.99
N ILE A 116 -3.96 -9.88 5.65
CA ILE A 116 -3.86 -9.58 7.08
C ILE A 116 -5.15 -10.05 7.77
N ASP A 117 -5.03 -10.87 8.80
CA ASP A 117 -6.14 -11.32 9.64
C ASP A 117 -5.80 -11.04 11.11
N ALA A 118 -6.56 -10.15 11.75
CA ALA A 118 -6.35 -9.75 13.14
C ALA A 118 -7.68 -9.58 13.89
N PRO A 119 -7.79 -10.09 15.13
CA PRO A 119 -9.02 -9.92 15.93
C PRO A 119 -9.30 -8.47 16.32
N GLY A 120 -8.27 -7.60 16.34
CA GLY A 120 -8.40 -6.17 16.62
C GLY A 120 -8.47 -5.34 15.34
N VAL A 121 -7.36 -4.67 15.01
CA VAL A 121 -7.26 -3.81 13.81
C VAL A 121 -6.40 -4.50 12.77
N GLY A 122 -6.80 -4.51 11.51
CA GLY A 122 -5.95 -5.08 10.47
C GLY A 122 -4.68 -4.24 10.24
N LEU A 123 -4.85 -2.98 9.85
CA LEU A 123 -3.78 -1.99 9.71
C LEU A 123 -4.10 -0.73 10.52
N LEU A 124 -3.19 -0.36 11.43
CA LEU A 124 -3.33 0.75 12.36
C LEU A 124 -2.20 1.76 12.20
N LEU A 125 -2.54 3.03 11.95
CA LEU A 125 -1.67 4.15 12.31
C LEU A 125 -2.01 4.57 13.75
N ASN A 126 -1.05 4.39 14.66
CA ASN A 126 -1.24 4.57 16.11
C ASN A 126 -0.87 5.98 16.60
N THR A 127 -0.34 6.83 15.73
CA THR A 127 0.06 8.21 16.04
C THR A 127 -0.79 9.23 15.30
N CYS A 128 -1.02 10.37 15.94
CA CYS A 128 -1.73 11.51 15.34
C CYS A 128 -0.73 12.58 14.92
N ALA A 129 -0.30 12.52 13.66
CA ALA A 129 0.59 13.49 13.04
C ALA A 129 0.22 13.67 11.56
N THR A 130 0.81 14.68 10.90
CA THR A 130 0.63 14.93 9.46
C THR A 130 1.46 13.93 8.64
N PHE A 131 1.09 12.65 8.72
CA PHE A 131 1.73 11.54 8.03
C PHE A 131 0.87 11.02 6.89
N THR A 132 1.53 10.35 5.95
CA THR A 132 0.85 9.60 4.90
C THR A 132 1.20 8.12 5.02
N VAL A 133 0.18 7.26 5.03
CA VAL A 133 0.33 5.82 4.81
C VAL A 133 -0.21 5.50 3.42
N SER A 134 0.61 4.84 2.60
CA SER A 134 0.31 4.61 1.19
C SER A 134 0.29 3.12 0.84
N ILE A 135 -0.68 2.72 0.02
CA ILE A 135 -0.75 1.40 -0.61
C ILE A 135 -0.61 1.59 -2.12
N GLU A 136 0.45 1.05 -2.72
CA GLU A 136 0.77 1.28 -4.13
C GLU A 136 1.19 0.00 -4.86
N ASP A 137 0.65 -0.24 -6.06
CA ASP A 137 1.10 -1.33 -6.94
C ASP A 137 1.10 -2.71 -6.26
N CYS A 138 0.11 -3.00 -5.40
CA CYS A 138 -0.03 -4.31 -4.76
C CYS A 138 -1.49 -4.69 -4.53
N THR A 139 -1.70 -5.91 -4.04
CA THR A 139 -3.00 -6.34 -3.50
C THR A 139 -2.92 -6.45 -2.00
N LEU A 140 -3.84 -5.81 -1.28
CA LEU A 140 -3.94 -5.86 0.17
C LEU A 140 -5.34 -6.36 0.55
N ASP A 141 -5.43 -7.50 1.23
CA ASP A 141 -6.67 -8.03 1.81
C ASP A 141 -6.57 -7.96 3.34
N VAL A 142 -7.40 -7.15 3.98
CA VAL A 142 -7.32 -6.86 5.41
C VAL A 142 -8.63 -7.21 6.09
N ARG A 143 -8.56 -8.08 7.10
CA ARG A 143 -9.67 -8.37 8.01
C ARG A 143 -9.23 -7.99 9.42
N GLY A 144 -9.84 -6.93 9.94
CA GLY A 144 -9.76 -6.61 11.36
C GLY A 144 -11.11 -6.89 12.01
N GLY A 145 -11.13 -7.45 13.21
CA GLY A 145 -12.39 -7.61 13.94
C GLY A 145 -13.05 -6.25 14.21
N THR A 146 -12.33 -5.32 14.83
CA THR A 146 -12.88 -3.99 15.16
C THR A 146 -12.85 -3.06 13.96
N TYR A 147 -11.70 -2.93 13.29
CA TYR A 147 -11.52 -2.03 12.15
C TYR A 147 -10.61 -2.69 11.13
N GLY A 148 -10.94 -2.62 9.84
CA GLY A 148 -10.03 -3.10 8.79
C GLY A 148 -8.76 -2.25 8.76
N ILE A 149 -8.94 -0.98 8.40
CA ILE A 149 -7.87 0.01 8.28
C ILE A 149 -8.27 1.27 9.07
N LYS A 150 -7.47 1.64 10.05
CA LYS A 150 -7.74 2.78 10.92
C LYS A 150 -6.52 3.69 11.01
N GLY A 151 -6.74 5.00 10.91
CA GLY A 151 -5.69 5.99 11.15
C GLY A 151 -6.08 7.06 12.16
N CYS A 152 -5.51 8.25 11.95
CA CYS A 152 -5.81 9.45 12.74
C CYS A 152 -6.25 10.64 11.86
N TYR A 153 -7.10 11.50 12.43
CA TYR A 153 -7.80 12.60 11.78
C TYR A 153 -6.86 13.72 11.25
N THR A 154 -5.58 13.69 11.57
CA THR A 154 -4.55 14.60 11.03
C THR A 154 -3.74 13.99 9.88
N SER A 155 -3.93 12.70 9.60
CA SER A 155 -3.10 11.91 8.68
C SER A 155 -3.84 11.60 7.37
N THR A 156 -3.09 11.20 6.35
CA THR A 156 -3.60 10.83 5.03
C THR A 156 -3.42 9.34 4.78
N PHE A 157 -4.45 8.69 4.26
CA PHE A 157 -4.35 7.35 3.67
C PHE A 157 -4.48 7.46 2.16
N SER A 158 -3.50 6.94 1.42
CA SER A 158 -3.46 7.00 -0.04
C SER A 158 -3.47 5.60 -0.64
N ILE A 159 -4.27 5.39 -1.67
CA ILE A 159 -4.30 4.16 -2.46
C ILE A 159 -4.02 4.53 -3.91
N ARG A 160 -3.00 3.92 -4.52
CA ARG A 160 -2.62 4.16 -5.91
C ARG A 160 -2.40 2.87 -6.68
N ASN A 161 -3.06 2.71 -7.82
CA ASN A 161 -2.92 1.51 -8.67
C ASN A 161 -2.88 0.18 -7.88
N ALA A 162 -3.72 0.06 -6.86
CA ALA A 162 -3.71 -1.07 -5.93
C ALA A 162 -5.13 -1.64 -5.75
N THR A 163 -5.19 -2.93 -5.44
CA THR A 163 -6.45 -3.56 -5.01
C THR A 163 -6.45 -3.64 -3.49
N VAL A 164 -7.42 -3.01 -2.83
CA VAL A 164 -7.56 -3.03 -1.37
C VAL A 164 -8.92 -3.58 -1.00
N HIS A 165 -8.94 -4.75 -0.38
CA HIS A 165 -10.11 -5.32 0.25
C HIS A 165 -9.98 -5.13 1.76
N ALA A 166 -10.97 -4.54 2.41
CA ALA A 166 -10.91 -4.29 3.85
C ALA A 166 -12.23 -4.62 4.53
N VAL A 167 -12.16 -5.26 5.70
CA VAL A 167 -13.31 -5.64 6.54
C VAL A 167 -13.08 -5.21 7.98
N GLY A 168 -14.11 -4.61 8.60
CA GLY A 168 -14.19 -4.31 10.03
C GLY A 168 -15.63 -4.39 10.53
N ASN A 169 -15.97 -5.38 11.37
CA ASN A 169 -17.37 -5.77 11.55
C ASN A 169 -17.79 -6.37 12.91
N THR A 170 -16.98 -6.30 13.98
CA THR A 170 -17.34 -6.89 15.28
C THR A 170 -18.34 -6.05 16.08
N TYR A 171 -18.34 -4.72 15.97
CA TYR A 171 -19.16 -3.83 16.81
C TYR A 171 -20.02 -2.85 16.00
N ASP A 172 -20.99 -2.21 16.65
CA ASP A 172 -21.83 -1.15 16.04
C ASP A 172 -21.02 0.06 15.58
N TYR A 173 -19.84 0.25 16.15
CA TYR A 173 -18.86 1.26 15.76
C TYR A 173 -17.61 0.63 15.14
N SER A 174 -17.83 -0.21 14.13
CA SER A 174 -16.79 -0.82 13.29
C SER A 174 -16.96 -0.42 11.84
N PHE A 175 -15.84 -0.26 11.12
CA PHE A 175 -15.82 0.07 9.70
C PHE A 175 -14.58 -0.52 9.02
N ALA A 176 -14.64 -0.65 7.69
CA ALA A 176 -13.56 -1.18 6.88
C ALA A 176 -12.38 -0.21 6.74
N LEU A 177 -12.65 1.09 6.55
CA LEU A 177 -11.63 2.13 6.38
C LEU A 177 -12.12 3.47 6.97
N GLY A 178 -11.34 4.06 7.87
CA GLY A 178 -11.73 5.35 8.48
C GLY A 178 -10.76 5.94 9.50
N HIS A 179 -11.21 7.03 10.13
CA HIS A 179 -10.45 7.91 11.05
C HIS A 179 -9.28 8.66 10.41
N TRP A 180 -9.26 8.84 9.08
CA TRP A 180 -8.20 9.59 8.43
C TRP A 180 -8.60 11.06 8.22
N GLY A 181 -7.66 11.99 8.27
CA GLY A 181 -7.93 13.37 7.84
C GLY A 181 -8.32 13.40 6.36
N GLN A 182 -7.60 12.64 5.55
CA GLN A 182 -7.87 12.46 4.13
C GLN A 182 -7.75 11.00 3.71
N ILE A 183 -8.64 10.56 2.83
CA ILE A 183 -8.55 9.29 2.11
C ILE A 183 -8.44 9.67 0.63
N LEU A 184 -7.34 9.29 -0.02
CA LEU A 184 -7.06 9.65 -1.40
C LEU A 184 -7.01 8.38 -2.25
N LEU A 185 -7.74 8.40 -3.37
CA LEU A 185 -7.70 7.36 -4.39
C LEU A 185 -7.07 7.95 -5.65
N ALA A 186 -5.96 7.37 -6.10
CA ALA A 186 -5.31 7.73 -7.35
C ALA A 186 -5.30 6.50 -8.27
N ASP A 187 -5.78 6.63 -9.49
CA ASP A 187 -5.96 5.50 -10.42
C ASP A 187 -6.73 4.32 -9.78
N CYS A 188 -7.66 4.62 -8.87
CA CYS A 188 -8.44 3.66 -8.09
C CYS A 188 -9.86 4.18 -7.86
N ALA A 189 -10.81 3.26 -7.68
CA ALA A 189 -12.18 3.57 -7.30
C ALA A 189 -12.74 2.48 -6.38
N PHE A 190 -13.75 2.84 -5.58
CA PHE A 190 -14.55 1.86 -4.87
C PHE A 190 -15.33 1.01 -5.87
N ALA A 191 -15.11 -0.30 -5.85
CA ALA A 191 -15.87 -1.28 -6.58
C ALA A 191 -17.03 -1.82 -5.73
N GLU A 192 -16.83 -1.99 -4.43
CA GLU A 192 -17.84 -2.49 -3.50
C GLU A 192 -17.77 -1.76 -2.13
N PRO A 193 -18.91 -1.58 -1.45
CA PRO A 193 -20.26 -1.75 -1.98
C PRO A 193 -20.58 -0.71 -3.08
N SER A 194 -21.57 -1.00 -3.93
CA SER A 194 -22.01 -0.01 -4.92
C SER A 194 -22.47 1.27 -4.22
N GLY A 195 -22.05 2.43 -4.74
CA GLY A 195 -22.32 3.74 -4.14
C GLY A 195 -21.44 4.08 -2.94
N ALA A 196 -20.40 3.29 -2.66
CA ALA A 196 -19.42 3.63 -1.64
C ALA A 196 -18.72 4.95 -1.92
N HIS A 197 -18.58 5.79 -0.90
CA HIS A 197 -17.95 7.09 -1.01
C HIS A 197 -17.34 7.51 0.33
N ILE A 198 -16.38 8.43 0.28
CA ILE A 198 -15.77 9.01 1.47
C ILE A 198 -16.73 10.05 2.06
N GLY A 199 -16.98 9.97 3.36
CA GLY A 199 -17.89 10.88 4.05
C GLY A 199 -17.72 10.87 5.56
N LEU A 200 -18.50 11.70 6.25
CA LEU A 200 -18.44 11.82 7.70
C LEU A 200 -19.47 10.89 8.37
N TYR A 201 -19.02 10.07 9.31
CA TYR A 201 -19.86 9.31 10.22
C TYR A 201 -19.44 9.62 11.66
N LYS A 202 -20.37 10.13 12.48
CA LYS A 202 -20.09 10.58 13.86
C LYS A 202 -18.82 11.46 13.99
N HIS A 203 -18.68 12.43 13.07
CA HIS A 203 -17.55 13.38 12.98
C HIS A 203 -16.21 12.80 12.51
N GLU A 204 -16.17 11.54 12.07
CA GLU A 204 -14.96 10.91 11.55
C GLU A 204 -15.08 10.64 10.06
N ASN A 205 -13.97 10.84 9.34
CA ASN A 205 -13.91 10.52 7.92
C ASN A 205 -13.81 8.99 7.75
N VAL A 206 -14.79 8.41 7.07
CA VAL A 206 -14.91 6.97 6.85
C VAL A 206 -15.34 6.72 5.40
N VAL A 207 -15.25 5.47 4.96
CA VAL A 207 -16.00 5.04 3.77
C VAL A 207 -17.42 4.70 4.17
N LEU A 208 -18.39 5.33 3.52
CA LEU A 208 -19.82 5.11 3.69
C LEU A 208 -20.35 4.17 2.60
N ASP A 209 -21.40 3.42 2.91
CA ASP A 209 -22.23 2.73 1.91
C ASP A 209 -23.21 3.71 1.23
N ALA A 210 -23.97 3.22 0.24
CA ALA A 210 -24.98 4.02 -0.46
C ALA A 210 -26.09 4.60 0.45
N ALA A 211 -26.30 4.02 1.63
CA ALA A 211 -27.27 4.50 2.62
C ALA A 211 -26.66 5.51 3.61
N GLY A 212 -25.39 5.90 3.43
CA GLY A 212 -24.70 6.83 4.31
C GLY A 212 -24.28 6.22 5.66
N ARG A 213 -24.25 4.89 5.79
CA ARG A 213 -23.75 4.18 6.97
C ARG A 213 -22.27 3.86 6.79
N ALA A 214 -21.50 3.80 7.85
CA ALA A 214 -20.11 3.34 7.75
C ALA A 214 -20.03 1.93 7.16
N ALA A 215 -19.30 1.78 6.05
CA ALA A 215 -19.16 0.52 5.35
C ALA A 215 -18.28 -0.44 6.19
N ARG A 216 -18.78 -1.66 6.40
CA ARG A 216 -18.07 -2.71 7.17
C ARG A 216 -17.17 -3.58 6.30
N GLU A 217 -17.37 -3.53 5.00
CA GLU A 217 -16.57 -4.21 3.99
C GLU A 217 -16.49 -3.27 2.80
N ILE A 218 -15.30 -3.14 2.22
CA ILE A 218 -15.07 -2.36 1.01
C ILE A 218 -14.12 -3.10 0.09
N LEU A 219 -14.24 -2.79 -1.19
CA LEU A 219 -13.29 -3.17 -2.21
C LEU A 219 -12.92 -1.96 -3.04
N VAL A 220 -11.65 -1.61 -3.03
CA VAL A 220 -11.04 -0.64 -3.94
C VAL A 220 -10.30 -1.43 -5.02
N ARG A 221 -10.48 -1.05 -6.28
CA ARG A 221 -9.74 -1.61 -7.41
C ARG A 221 -9.07 -0.50 -8.20
N PRO A 222 -7.96 -0.79 -8.90
CA PRO A 222 -7.42 0.13 -9.88
C PRO A 222 -8.51 0.49 -10.89
N THR A 223 -8.68 1.78 -11.15
CA THR A 223 -9.39 2.21 -12.34
C THR A 223 -8.45 1.99 -13.50
N LEU A 224 -8.91 1.29 -14.52
CA LEU A 224 -8.12 1.06 -15.73
C LEU A 224 -7.73 2.41 -16.36
N SER A 225 -6.55 2.93 -16.04
CA SER A 225 -5.85 3.96 -16.84
C SER A 225 -5.16 3.33 -18.06
N ALA A 226 -5.21 1.99 -18.18
CA ALA A 226 -4.90 1.26 -19.39
C ALA A 226 -6.16 1.14 -20.26
N ILE A 227 -6.18 1.87 -21.38
CA ILE A 227 -7.05 1.72 -22.57
C ILE A 227 -8.33 0.90 -22.29
N ALA A 228 -9.46 1.59 -22.15
CA ALA A 228 -10.77 0.96 -22.03
C ALA A 228 -10.92 -0.24 -23.00
N PRO A 229 -11.62 -1.33 -22.60
CA PRO A 229 -12.23 -2.16 -23.61
C PRO A 229 -13.13 -1.23 -24.42
N ILE A 230 -12.82 -1.13 -25.72
CA ILE A 230 -13.66 -0.42 -26.67
C ILE A 230 -15.03 -1.06 -26.54
N GLY A 231 -16.01 -0.20 -26.24
CA GLY A 231 -17.36 -0.60 -25.90
C GLY A 231 -17.97 -1.53 -26.93
N ASP A 232 -19.08 -2.12 -26.53
CA ASP A 232 -19.96 -2.96 -27.33
C ASP A 232 -20.32 -2.31 -28.68
N SER A 233 -19.42 -2.40 -29.65
CA SER A 233 -19.72 -2.24 -31.05
C SER A 233 -19.94 -3.65 -31.59
N PRO A 234 -21.13 -3.98 -32.13
CA PRO A 234 -21.49 -5.33 -32.57
C PRO A 234 -20.64 -5.84 -33.76
N THR A 235 -19.73 -5.02 -34.27
CA THR A 235 -18.77 -5.36 -35.32
C THR A 235 -17.35 -5.24 -34.77
N PRO A 236 -16.57 -6.33 -34.73
CA PRO A 236 -15.19 -6.26 -34.28
C PRO A 236 -14.40 -5.30 -35.17
N PRO A 237 -13.59 -4.41 -34.59
CA PRO A 237 -12.81 -3.44 -35.34
C PRO A 237 -11.78 -4.13 -36.22
N THR A 238 -11.60 -3.62 -37.43
CA THR A 238 -10.66 -4.15 -38.42
C THR A 238 -9.34 -3.38 -38.39
N VAL A 239 -8.26 -4.01 -38.85
CA VAL A 239 -6.95 -3.36 -38.95
C VAL A 239 -6.94 -2.45 -40.19
N LEU A 240 -6.76 -1.14 -39.99
CA LEU A 240 -6.65 -0.16 -41.07
C LEU A 240 -5.21 0.06 -41.55
N ALA A 241 -4.24 -0.03 -40.62
CA ALA A 241 -2.83 0.14 -40.95
C ALA A 241 -1.94 -0.53 -39.90
N VAL A 242 -0.75 -0.94 -40.35
CA VAL A 242 0.30 -1.52 -39.51
C VAL A 242 1.48 -0.54 -39.49
N TYR A 243 2.12 -0.39 -38.34
CA TYR A 243 3.29 0.45 -38.16
C TYR A 243 4.37 -0.31 -37.39
N SER A 244 5.62 0.02 -37.64
CA SER A 244 6.74 -0.40 -36.80
C SER A 244 6.74 0.37 -35.47
N PRO A 245 7.49 -0.10 -34.45
CA PRO A 245 7.54 0.57 -33.14
C PRO A 245 8.04 2.01 -33.17
N ASP A 246 8.79 2.40 -34.21
CA ASP A 246 9.24 3.77 -34.47
C ASP A 246 8.21 4.63 -35.24
N GLY A 247 7.00 4.11 -35.50
CA GLY A 247 5.89 4.83 -36.11
C GLY A 247 5.86 4.87 -37.64
N ARG A 248 6.73 4.11 -38.33
CA ARG A 248 6.69 4.04 -39.80
C ARG A 248 5.61 3.08 -40.28
N ARG A 249 4.85 3.47 -41.30
CA ARG A 249 3.80 2.62 -41.89
C ARG A 249 4.43 1.40 -42.60
N LEU A 250 3.90 0.22 -42.32
CA LEU A 250 4.30 -1.05 -42.92
C LEU A 250 3.21 -1.55 -43.89
N SER A 251 3.62 -2.27 -44.93
CA SER A 251 2.71 -2.95 -45.86
C SER A 251 2.13 -4.25 -45.30
N ALA A 252 2.84 -4.88 -44.35
CA ALA A 252 2.43 -6.07 -43.63
C ALA A 252 3.11 -6.13 -42.25
N PRO A 253 2.57 -6.87 -41.27
CA PRO A 253 3.22 -7.10 -39.99
C PRO A 253 4.56 -7.81 -40.13
N ARG A 254 5.52 -7.42 -39.28
CA ARG A 254 6.84 -8.06 -39.20
C ARG A 254 6.93 -8.92 -37.93
N PRO A 255 7.77 -9.96 -37.92
CA PRO A 255 8.09 -10.68 -36.68
C PRO A 255 8.46 -9.73 -35.54
N GLY A 256 7.93 -9.99 -34.36
CA GLY A 256 8.10 -9.13 -33.20
C GLY A 256 7.03 -8.04 -33.11
N LEU A 257 7.41 -6.87 -32.60
CA LEU A 257 6.44 -5.87 -32.18
C LEU A 257 5.90 -5.01 -33.33
N ASN A 258 4.58 -4.88 -33.43
CA ASN A 258 3.88 -4.01 -34.38
C ASN A 258 2.84 -3.15 -33.65
N LEU A 259 2.54 -1.98 -34.23
CA LEU A 259 1.43 -1.11 -33.84
C LEU A 259 0.35 -1.17 -34.92
N LEU A 260 -0.90 -1.41 -34.54
CA LEU A 260 -2.03 -1.50 -35.45
C LEU A 260 -2.97 -0.32 -35.23
N ARG A 261 -3.29 0.43 -36.29
CA ARG A 261 -4.40 1.38 -36.28
C ARG A 261 -5.69 0.64 -36.62
N MET A 262 -6.69 0.77 -35.77
CA MET A 262 -7.96 0.06 -35.87
C MET A 262 -9.06 0.97 -36.45
N SER A 263 -10.13 0.37 -37.00
CA SER A 263 -11.27 1.10 -37.58
C SER A 263 -12.09 1.90 -36.58
N ASP A 264 -11.97 1.59 -35.29
CA ASP A 264 -12.60 2.30 -34.16
C ASP A 264 -11.77 3.51 -33.66
N GLY A 265 -10.68 3.85 -34.36
CA GLY A 265 -9.80 4.97 -33.99
C GLY A 265 -8.72 4.61 -32.96
N THR A 266 -8.72 3.39 -32.42
CA THR A 266 -7.70 2.96 -31.45
C THR A 266 -6.41 2.48 -32.10
N THR A 267 -5.35 2.43 -31.28
CA THR A 267 -4.07 1.82 -31.66
C THR A 267 -3.79 0.62 -30.75
N ARG A 268 -3.45 -0.53 -31.33
CA ARG A 268 -3.16 -1.78 -30.61
C ARG A 268 -1.71 -2.19 -30.78
N LYS A 269 -1.09 -2.66 -29.70
CA LYS A 269 0.28 -3.20 -29.68
C LYS A 269 0.19 -4.73 -29.84
N VAL A 270 0.77 -5.30 -30.90
CA VAL A 270 0.65 -6.73 -31.21
C VAL A 270 2.01 -7.36 -31.48
N MET A 271 2.24 -8.53 -30.89
CA MET A 271 3.39 -9.39 -31.18
C MET A 271 3.05 -10.32 -32.34
N TRP A 272 3.82 -10.24 -33.44
CA TRP A 272 3.69 -11.14 -34.56
C TRP A 272 4.67 -12.30 -34.43
N PRO A 273 4.24 -13.55 -34.68
CA PRO A 273 5.11 -14.70 -34.57
C PRO A 273 6.29 -14.60 -35.53
N THR A 274 7.48 -15.00 -35.06
CA THR A 274 8.61 -15.34 -35.91
C THR A 274 8.25 -16.61 -36.67
N GLN A 275 8.33 -16.58 -38.00
CA GLN A 275 8.30 -17.83 -38.78
C GLN A 275 9.53 -18.65 -38.37
N GLN A 276 9.30 -19.86 -37.88
CA GLN A 276 10.34 -20.88 -37.70
C GLN A 276 10.79 -21.41 -39.07
#